data_AF-A0A183ST92-F1
#
_entry.id   AF-A0A183ST92-F1
#
_cell.length_a   1.000
_cell.length_b   1.000
_cell.length_c   1.000
_cell.angle_alpha   90.00
_cell.angle_beta   90.00
_cell.angle_gamma   90.00
#
_symmetry.space_group_name_H-M   'P 1'
#
loop_
_entity.id
_entity.type
_entity.pdbx_description
1 polymer ?
#
loop_
_entity_poly.entity_id
_entity_poly.type
_entity_poly.pdbx_seq_one_letter_code
_entity_poly.pdbx_strand_id
1 'polypeptide(L)'
;MVPSYCNIGCLSCFCVSRCVSHHFFRCWEFSCAHNYAIFISQSILLFHVVVNFTRATFMDPGYLPKGIPGEKQLASEKASSPRPLMYKSVQINGVTTRLKWCVTCELYRLPRCSHCSICKHCIDTFDHHCPWVNNCIGKRNYRFFFLFLLSLTAHMIMTFAVTLIFVLERRDSLLTTEGIIANVILILVGLLFIPVVGLTGFHIYLVSNGLTTNEQVSVTPLCNTQICNSS
;
A
#
# COMPACT_ATOMS: atom_id res chain seq x y z
N MET A 1 44.74 22.14 -2.71
CA MET A 1 44.71 20.66 -2.69
C MET A 1 43.43 20.21 -1.97
N VAL A 2 42.45 19.72 -2.76
CA VAL A 2 41.41 18.66 -2.55
C VAL A 2 40.69 18.53 -1.16
N PRO A 3 39.39 18.13 -1.04
CA PRO A 3 38.24 18.01 -1.99
C PRO A 3 36.98 18.82 -1.53
N SER A 4 36.05 19.23 -2.41
CA SER A 4 34.83 18.54 -2.92
C SER A 4 33.89 17.95 -1.85
N TYR A 5 32.58 18.06 -2.12
CA TYR A 5 31.41 17.48 -1.40
C TYR A 5 30.73 18.36 -0.33
N CYS A 6 30.06 19.45 -0.74
CA CYS A 6 28.99 20.06 0.05
C CYS A 6 27.75 20.31 -0.82
N ASN A 7 26.77 19.41 -0.65
CA ASN A 7 25.32 19.66 -0.73
C ASN A 7 24.64 19.93 -2.08
N ILE A 8 24.74 18.97 -3.01
CA ILE A 8 23.75 18.77 -4.10
C ILE A 8 22.34 18.49 -3.52
N GLY A 9 22.23 17.91 -2.31
CA GLY A 9 20.96 17.61 -1.66
C GLY A 9 20.20 18.81 -1.07
N CYS A 10 20.87 19.94 -0.83
CA CYS A 10 20.22 21.13 -0.27
C CYS A 10 19.61 22.00 -1.39
N LEU A 11 20.31 22.13 -2.54
CA LEU A 11 19.75 22.81 -3.72
C LEU A 11 18.53 22.09 -4.29
N SER A 12 18.51 20.75 -4.31
CA SER A 12 17.36 19.98 -4.80
C SER A 12 16.12 20.19 -3.92
N CYS A 13 16.27 20.24 -2.60
CA CYS A 13 15.17 20.45 -1.66
C CYS A 13 14.58 21.87 -1.76
N PHE A 14 15.43 22.89 -1.92
CA PHE A 14 15.00 24.28 -2.14
C PHE A 14 14.34 24.47 -3.52
N CYS A 15 14.87 23.86 -4.58
CA CYS A 15 14.26 23.89 -5.91
C CYS A 15 12.90 23.17 -5.93
N VAL A 16 12.77 22.01 -5.28
CA VAL A 16 11.50 21.29 -5.18
C VAL A 16 10.48 22.10 -4.38
N SER A 17 10.85 22.68 -3.25
CA SER A 17 9.94 23.52 -2.45
C SER A 17 9.48 24.78 -3.20
N ARG A 18 10.38 25.45 -3.94
CA ARG A 18 10.02 26.58 -4.82
C ARG A 18 9.14 26.15 -5.99
N CYS A 19 9.46 25.06 -6.67
CA CYS A 19 8.66 24.55 -7.78
C CYS A 19 7.27 24.10 -7.33
N VAL A 20 7.15 23.45 -6.18
CA VAL A 20 5.87 23.02 -5.60
C VAL A 20 5.03 24.23 -5.19
N SER A 21 5.64 25.21 -4.53
CA SER A 21 4.93 26.45 -4.14
C SER A 21 4.48 27.23 -5.36
N HIS A 22 5.35 27.39 -6.35
CA HIS A 22 5.07 28.09 -7.61
C HIS A 22 3.96 27.40 -8.41
N HIS A 23 4.03 26.06 -8.52
CA HIS A 23 2.98 25.29 -9.16
C HIS A 23 1.65 25.37 -8.39
N PHE A 24 1.67 25.37 -7.05
CA PHE A 24 0.48 25.53 -6.22
C PHE A 24 -0.18 26.92 -6.44
N PHE A 25 0.60 27.99 -6.45
CA PHE A 25 0.11 29.35 -6.72
C PHE A 25 -0.42 29.52 -8.15
N ARG A 26 0.23 28.93 -9.15
CA ARG A 26 -0.24 28.99 -10.55
C ARG A 26 -1.43 28.08 -10.81
N CYS A 27 -1.49 26.90 -10.20
CA CYS A 27 -2.69 26.05 -10.23
C CYS A 27 -3.85 26.71 -9.49
N TRP A 28 -3.58 27.45 -8.41
CA TRP A 28 -4.57 28.32 -7.77
C TRP A 28 -5.09 29.37 -8.74
N GLU A 29 -4.22 30.18 -9.35
CA GLU A 29 -4.63 31.22 -10.31
C GLU A 29 -5.40 30.63 -11.50
N PHE A 30 -4.91 29.53 -12.09
CA PHE A 30 -5.57 28.84 -13.19
C PHE A 30 -6.94 28.27 -12.80
N SER A 31 -7.04 27.65 -11.62
CA SER A 31 -8.30 27.12 -11.11
C SER A 31 -9.28 28.23 -10.73
N CYS A 32 -8.80 29.36 -10.19
CA CYS A 32 -9.64 30.53 -9.90
C CYS A 32 -10.18 31.17 -11.20
N ALA A 33 -9.38 31.16 -12.27
CA ALA A 33 -9.79 31.66 -13.58
C ALA A 33 -10.85 30.77 -14.27
N HIS A 34 -10.85 29.46 -13.99
CA HIS A 34 -11.82 28.51 -14.56
C HIS A 34 -13.02 28.24 -13.63
N ASN A 35 -12.75 27.65 -12.46
CA ASN A 35 -13.74 27.34 -11.43
C ASN A 35 -13.06 26.98 -10.09
N TYR A 36 -13.37 27.73 -9.02
CA TYR A 36 -12.87 27.47 -7.66
C TYR A 36 -13.15 26.05 -7.16
N ALA A 37 -14.21 25.39 -7.65
CA ALA A 37 -14.55 24.01 -7.30
C ALA A 37 -13.43 23.02 -7.62
N ILE A 38 -12.63 23.27 -8.67
CA ILE A 38 -11.50 22.39 -9.05
C ILE A 38 -10.43 22.41 -7.96
N PHE A 39 -10.04 23.60 -7.50
CA PHE A 39 -9.03 23.76 -6.46
C PHE A 39 -9.49 23.17 -5.11
N ILE A 40 -10.75 23.41 -4.75
CA ILE A 40 -11.35 22.86 -3.52
C ILE A 40 -11.35 21.32 -3.61
N SER A 41 -11.78 20.75 -4.74
CA SER A 41 -11.79 19.31 -4.96
C SER A 41 -10.38 18.71 -4.88
N GLN A 42 -9.38 19.36 -5.48
CA GLN A 42 -7.97 18.93 -5.41
C GLN A 42 -7.47 18.93 -3.97
N SER A 43 -7.76 19.99 -3.22
CA SER A 43 -7.35 20.12 -1.82
C SER A 43 -7.98 19.05 -0.93
N ILE A 44 -9.28 18.77 -1.13
CA ILE A 44 -9.99 17.71 -0.41
C ILE A 44 -9.40 16.34 -0.75
N LEU A 45 -9.17 16.04 -2.03
CA LEU A 45 -8.59 14.76 -2.45
C LEU A 45 -7.17 14.58 -1.92
N LEU A 46 -6.34 15.62 -2.00
CA LEU A 46 -4.98 15.62 -1.45
C LEU A 46 -5.02 15.35 0.06
N PHE A 47 -5.91 16.00 0.80
CA PHE A 47 -6.10 15.76 2.23
C PHE A 47 -6.43 14.28 2.51
N HIS A 48 -7.35 13.68 1.74
CA HIS A 48 -7.66 12.26 1.87
C HIS A 48 -6.47 11.35 1.56
N VAL A 49 -5.68 11.67 0.52
CA VAL A 49 -4.45 10.94 0.18
C VAL A 49 -3.48 10.96 1.36
N VAL A 50 -3.18 12.16 1.89
CA VAL A 50 -2.21 12.31 2.98
C VAL A 50 -2.70 11.62 4.25
N VAL A 51 -3.96 11.79 4.64
CA VAL A 51 -4.51 11.17 5.87
C VAL A 51 -4.52 9.66 5.76
N ASN A 52 -4.98 9.09 4.64
CA ASN A 52 -5.07 7.64 4.48
C ASN A 52 -3.68 7.00 4.34
N PHE A 53 -2.75 7.64 3.61
CA PHE A 53 -1.35 7.21 3.56
C PHE A 53 -0.73 7.19 4.96
N THR A 54 -0.86 8.29 5.71
CA THR A 54 -0.37 8.41 7.09
C THR A 54 -0.93 7.29 7.97
N ARG A 55 -2.24 7.01 7.88
CA ARG A 55 -2.86 5.94 8.65
C ARG A 55 -2.40 4.55 8.21
N ALA A 56 -2.23 4.30 6.92
CA ALA A 56 -1.70 3.02 6.44
C ALA A 56 -0.25 2.78 6.92
N THR A 57 0.57 3.83 6.93
CA THR A 57 1.97 3.80 7.36
C THR A 57 2.12 3.61 8.87
N PHE A 58 1.44 4.40 9.69
CA PHE A 58 1.74 4.45 11.14
C PHE A 58 0.78 3.63 12.01
N MET A 59 -0.32 3.13 11.46
CA MET A 59 -1.23 2.28 12.24
C MET A 59 -0.66 0.87 12.39
N ASP A 60 -0.84 0.30 13.58
CA ASP A 60 -0.62 -1.11 13.81
C ASP A 60 -1.47 -1.95 12.83
N PRO A 61 -0.86 -2.80 11.99
CA PRO A 61 -1.59 -3.64 11.04
C PRO A 61 -2.39 -4.75 11.72
N GLY A 62 -2.10 -5.04 12.99
CA GLY A 62 -2.65 -6.15 13.75
C GLY A 62 -1.56 -7.15 14.12
N TYR A 63 -0.46 -6.67 14.71
CA TYR A 63 0.58 -7.54 15.26
C TYR A 63 -0.01 -8.46 16.34
N LEU A 64 0.21 -9.77 16.20
CA LEU A 64 -0.14 -10.72 17.24
C LEU A 64 0.97 -10.77 18.31
N PRO A 65 0.60 -10.84 19.61
CA PRO A 65 1.58 -11.04 20.66
C PRO A 65 2.30 -12.37 20.45
N LYS A 66 3.61 -12.39 20.72
CA LYS A 66 4.39 -13.64 20.70
C LYS A 66 3.84 -14.57 21.78
N GLY A 67 3.85 -15.87 21.50
CA GLY A 67 3.48 -16.87 22.50
C GLY A 67 4.51 -16.94 23.63
N ILE A 68 4.17 -17.66 24.69
CA ILE A 68 5.05 -17.84 25.83
C ILE A 68 6.13 -18.87 25.45
N PRO A 69 7.43 -18.53 25.55
CA PRO A 69 8.49 -19.47 25.24
C PRO A 69 8.38 -20.74 26.07
N GLY A 70 8.50 -21.90 25.40
CA GLY A 70 8.43 -23.21 26.05
C GLY A 70 7.01 -23.72 26.36
N GLU A 71 5.94 -22.93 26.15
CA GLU A 71 4.56 -23.37 26.39
C GLU A 71 4.19 -24.59 25.51
N LYS A 72 4.66 -24.60 24.26
CA LYS A 72 4.48 -25.75 23.36
C LYS A 72 5.29 -26.97 23.78
N GLN A 73 6.50 -26.79 24.34
CA GLN A 73 7.28 -27.91 24.87
C GLN A 73 6.56 -28.52 26.07
N LEU A 74 6.11 -27.69 27.02
CA LEU A 74 5.35 -28.13 28.19
C LEU A 74 4.02 -28.83 27.80
N ALA A 75 3.31 -28.30 26.80
CA ALA A 75 2.08 -28.91 26.28
C ALA A 75 2.36 -30.21 25.51
N SER A 76 3.48 -30.29 24.79
CA SER A 76 3.91 -31.47 24.05
C SER A 76 4.43 -32.57 24.98
N GLU A 77 5.08 -32.24 26.08
CA GLU A 77 5.55 -33.19 27.10
C GLU A 77 4.37 -33.81 27.88
N LYS A 78 3.31 -33.04 28.12
CA LYS A 78 2.06 -33.57 28.70
C LYS A 78 1.22 -34.39 27.72
N ALA A 79 1.45 -34.26 26.41
CA ALA A 79 0.76 -35.04 25.39
C ALA A 79 1.53 -36.34 25.13
N SER A 80 0.82 -37.47 24.98
CA SER A 80 1.38 -38.81 24.78
C SER A 80 2.11 -39.04 23.44
N SER A 81 2.51 -37.97 22.74
CA SER A 81 3.10 -38.01 21.40
C SER A 81 4.38 -37.16 21.36
N PRO A 82 5.56 -37.74 21.04
CA PRO A 82 6.85 -37.05 21.06
C PRO A 82 7.11 -36.13 19.85
N ARG A 83 6.11 -35.90 18.98
CA ARG A 83 6.26 -35.03 17.82
C ARG A 83 5.66 -33.66 18.11
N PRO A 84 6.41 -32.54 17.92
CA PRO A 84 5.83 -31.22 18.08
C PRO A 84 4.69 -31.05 17.09
N LEU A 85 3.45 -30.95 17.59
CA LEU A 85 2.26 -30.78 16.76
C LEU A 85 2.39 -29.50 15.93
N MET A 86 2.81 -29.63 14.67
CA MET A 86 2.88 -28.55 13.68
C MET A 86 1.50 -27.96 13.42
N TYR A 87 0.46 -28.76 13.67
CA TYR A 87 -0.94 -28.42 13.46
C TYR A 87 -1.74 -28.63 14.74
N LYS A 88 -2.65 -27.70 15.04
CA LYS A 88 -3.67 -27.84 16.07
C LYS A 88 -5.05 -27.73 15.41
N SER A 89 -5.87 -28.76 15.55
CA SER A 89 -7.26 -28.73 15.07
C SER A 89 -8.14 -28.03 16.10
N VAL A 90 -8.90 -27.03 15.66
CA VAL A 90 -9.86 -26.30 16.49
C VAL A 90 -11.19 -26.22 15.75
N GLN A 91 -12.30 -26.28 16.48
CA GLN A 91 -13.62 -26.01 15.92
C GLN A 91 -13.87 -24.50 15.93
N ILE A 92 -14.07 -23.90 14.76
CA ILE A 92 -14.42 -22.49 14.61
C ILE A 92 -15.75 -22.46 13.86
N ASN A 93 -16.81 -21.96 14.49
CA ASN A 93 -18.16 -21.91 13.91
C ASN A 93 -18.65 -23.28 13.35
N GLY A 94 -18.34 -24.37 14.06
CA GLY A 94 -18.71 -25.73 13.65
C GLY A 94 -17.84 -26.35 12.55
N VAL A 95 -16.80 -25.65 12.07
CA VAL A 95 -15.87 -26.14 11.06
C VAL A 95 -14.51 -26.48 11.69
N THR A 96 -14.02 -27.69 11.45
CA THR A 96 -12.72 -28.15 11.94
C THR A 96 -11.60 -27.47 11.14
N THR A 97 -10.92 -26.50 11.75
CA THR A 97 -9.83 -25.75 11.11
C THR A 97 -8.48 -26.19 11.68
N ARG A 98 -7.50 -26.44 10.79
CA ARG A 98 -6.12 -26.78 11.17
C ARG A 98 -5.27 -25.52 11.27
N LEU A 99 -4.90 -25.13 12.49
CA LEU A 99 -4.00 -24.01 12.75
C LEU A 99 -2.55 -24.44 12.57
N LYS A 100 -1.75 -23.61 11.87
CA LYS A 100 -0.31 -23.86 11.67
C LYS A 100 0.52 -23.18 12.75
N TRP A 101 1.50 -23.88 13.30
CA TRP A 101 2.48 -23.27 14.21
C TRP A 101 3.40 -22.26 13.49
N CYS A 102 3.74 -21.16 14.17
CA CYS A 102 4.84 -20.27 13.79
C CYS A 102 5.99 -20.47 14.78
N VAL A 103 7.16 -20.88 14.28
CA VAL A 103 8.34 -21.11 15.12
C VAL A 103 8.90 -19.80 15.66
N THR A 104 8.97 -18.75 14.84
CA THR A 104 9.57 -17.46 15.21
C THR A 104 8.75 -16.68 16.26
N CYS A 105 7.43 -16.76 16.18
CA CYS A 105 6.53 -16.07 17.12
C CYS A 105 6.01 -17.00 18.22
N GLU A 106 6.38 -18.28 18.17
CA GLU A 106 5.97 -19.33 19.12
C GLU A 106 4.47 -19.37 19.41
N LEU A 107 3.65 -19.26 18.35
CA LEU A 107 2.19 -19.26 18.45
C LEU A 107 1.53 -20.08 17.36
N TYR A 108 0.31 -20.56 17.63
CA TYR A 108 -0.57 -21.11 16.60
C TYR A 108 -1.21 -19.96 15.81
N ARG A 109 -0.95 -19.91 14.50
CA ARG A 109 -1.50 -18.89 13.62
C ARG A 109 -3.00 -19.02 13.52
N LEU A 110 -3.71 -17.92 13.79
CA LEU A 110 -5.15 -17.79 13.57
C LEU A 110 -5.50 -18.00 12.08
N PRO A 111 -6.77 -18.27 11.73
CA PRO A 111 -7.21 -18.25 10.33
C PRO A 111 -6.79 -16.94 9.65
N ARG A 112 -6.29 -17.03 8.41
CA ARG A 112 -5.81 -15.89 7.59
C ARG A 112 -4.60 -15.12 8.17
N CYS A 113 -4.01 -15.58 9.28
CA CYS A 113 -2.78 -15.01 9.84
C CYS A 113 -1.52 -15.59 9.16
N SER A 114 -0.59 -14.71 8.81
CA SER A 114 0.72 -15.11 8.25
C SER A 114 1.86 -14.38 8.94
N HIS A 115 3.05 -15.00 8.94
CA HIS A 115 4.27 -14.40 9.48
C HIS A 115 4.94 -13.55 8.40
N CYS A 116 5.19 -12.28 8.70
CA CYS A 116 5.98 -11.43 7.84
C CYS A 116 7.47 -11.60 8.17
N SER A 117 8.26 -12.07 7.19
CA SER A 117 9.71 -12.25 7.35
C SER A 117 10.49 -10.94 7.50
N ILE A 118 9.91 -9.81 7.08
CA ILE A 118 10.52 -8.47 7.19
C ILE A 118 10.23 -7.89 8.58
N CYS A 119 8.96 -7.79 8.97
CA CYS A 119 8.56 -7.25 10.28
C CYS A 119 8.79 -8.21 11.44
N LYS A 120 9.10 -9.50 11.19
CA LYS A 120 9.33 -10.56 12.20
C LYS A 120 8.17 -10.80 13.16
N HIS A 121 6.96 -10.53 12.72
CA HIS A 121 5.74 -10.73 13.50
C HIS A 121 4.67 -11.44 12.67
N CYS A 122 3.80 -12.17 13.36
CA CYS A 122 2.55 -12.65 12.80
C CYS A 122 1.53 -11.52 12.76
N ILE A 123 0.86 -11.36 11.61
CA ILE A 123 -0.12 -10.29 11.37
C ILE A 123 -1.50 -10.94 11.20
N ASP A 124 -2.51 -10.43 11.93
CA ASP A 124 -3.90 -10.86 11.76
C ASP A 124 -4.42 -10.45 10.36
N THR A 125 -5.02 -11.40 9.65
CA THR A 125 -5.54 -11.24 8.29
C THR A 125 -4.50 -10.55 7.39
N PHE A 126 -3.34 -11.19 7.28
CA PHE A 126 -2.19 -10.64 6.56
C PHE A 126 -2.50 -10.54 5.06
N ASP A 127 -2.25 -9.36 4.48
CA ASP A 127 -2.35 -9.13 3.05
C ASP A 127 -0.97 -9.17 2.38
N HIS A 128 -0.09 -8.23 2.73
CA HIS A 128 1.29 -8.18 2.26
C HIS A 128 2.14 -7.27 3.13
N HIS A 129 3.46 -7.31 2.95
CA HIS A 129 4.35 -6.24 3.41
C HIS A 129 4.53 -5.24 2.28
N CYS A 130 4.22 -3.97 2.52
CA CYS A 130 4.25 -2.94 1.50
C CYS A 130 5.47 -2.03 1.71
N PRO A 131 6.46 -2.06 0.81
CA PRO A 131 7.64 -1.20 0.92
C PRO A 131 7.29 0.29 0.84
N TRP A 132 6.23 0.64 0.09
CA TRP A 132 5.83 2.04 -0.15
C TRP A 132 5.31 2.75 1.10
N VAL A 133 4.58 2.03 1.97
CA VAL A 133 4.15 2.56 3.27
C VAL A 133 5.08 2.15 4.39
N ASN A 134 6.14 1.38 4.08
CA ASN A 134 7.09 0.80 5.04
C ASN A 134 6.41 0.10 6.23
N ASN A 135 5.33 -0.63 5.96
CA ASN A 135 4.53 -1.32 6.97
C ASN A 135 3.85 -2.56 6.38
N CYS A 136 3.44 -3.49 7.23
CA CYS A 136 2.53 -4.54 6.81
C CYS A 136 1.14 -3.97 6.55
N ILE A 137 0.44 -4.54 5.58
CA ILE A 137 -1.00 -4.34 5.37
C ILE A 137 -1.71 -5.58 5.95
N GLY A 138 -2.56 -5.35 6.93
CA GLY A 138 -3.31 -6.38 7.63
C GLY A 138 -4.67 -5.87 8.06
N LYS A 139 -5.36 -6.64 8.90
CA LYS A 139 -6.76 -6.38 9.29
C LYS A 139 -7.05 -4.95 9.74
N ARG A 140 -6.17 -4.35 10.55
CA ARG A 140 -6.46 -3.07 11.22
C ARG A 140 -6.22 -1.85 10.33
N ASN A 141 -5.31 -1.95 9.35
CA ASN A 141 -4.94 -0.83 8.49
C ASN A 141 -5.35 -1.01 7.01
N TYR A 142 -5.85 -2.18 6.59
CA TYR A 142 -6.26 -2.44 5.21
C TYR A 142 -7.22 -1.40 4.64
N ARG A 143 -8.23 -0.98 5.43
CA ARG A 143 -9.20 0.04 4.99
C ARG A 143 -8.54 1.36 4.59
N PHE A 144 -7.48 1.78 5.29
CA PHE A 144 -6.78 3.02 4.98
C PHE A 144 -5.89 2.87 3.77
N PHE A 145 -5.23 1.72 3.62
CA PHE A 145 -4.49 1.39 2.41
C PHE A 145 -5.40 1.39 1.17
N PHE A 146 -6.58 0.78 1.26
CA PHE A 146 -7.54 0.74 0.17
C PHE A 146 -8.09 2.14 -0.17
N LEU A 147 -8.49 2.93 0.83
CA LEU A 147 -8.93 4.31 0.64
C LEU A 147 -7.80 5.21 0.10
N PHE A 148 -6.55 4.96 0.49
CA PHE A 148 -5.38 5.62 -0.08
C PHE A 148 -5.25 5.34 -1.58
N LEU A 149 -5.37 4.08 -2.03
CA LEU A 149 -5.31 3.74 -3.45
C LEU A 149 -6.43 4.41 -4.26
N LEU A 150 -7.66 4.39 -3.75
CA LEU A 150 -8.82 5.03 -4.41
C LEU A 150 -8.65 6.55 -4.51
N SER A 151 -8.30 7.21 -3.39
CA SER A 151 -8.12 8.66 -3.35
C SER A 151 -6.91 9.11 -4.16
N LEU A 152 -5.81 8.34 -4.17
CA LEU A 152 -4.63 8.61 -4.99
C LEU A 152 -4.97 8.51 -6.47
N THR A 153 -5.70 7.45 -6.88
CA THR A 153 -6.14 7.29 -8.26
C THR A 153 -7.01 8.46 -8.71
N ALA A 154 -8.01 8.86 -7.90
CA ALA A 154 -8.85 10.01 -8.21
C ALA A 154 -8.07 11.33 -8.29
N HIS A 155 -7.14 11.56 -7.36
CA HIS A 155 -6.25 12.72 -7.37
C HIS A 155 -5.36 12.75 -8.62
N MET A 156 -4.82 11.61 -9.05
CA MET A 156 -4.01 11.49 -10.27
C MET A 156 -4.83 11.79 -11.53
N ILE A 157 -6.07 11.28 -11.63
CA ILE A 157 -6.97 11.58 -12.76
C ILE A 157 -7.22 13.09 -12.85
N MET A 158 -7.57 13.71 -11.73
CA MET A 158 -7.88 15.14 -11.71
C MET A 158 -6.65 15.99 -12.00
N THR A 159 -5.48 15.63 -11.45
CA THR A 159 -4.21 16.29 -11.73
C THR A 159 -3.83 16.18 -13.21
N PHE A 160 -3.97 14.99 -13.80
CA PHE A 160 -3.72 14.78 -15.22
C PHE A 160 -4.66 15.63 -16.09
N ALA A 161 -5.95 15.63 -15.81
CA ALA A 161 -6.94 16.40 -16.57
C ALA A 161 -6.67 17.91 -16.51
N VAL A 162 -6.45 18.47 -15.31
CA VAL A 162 -6.16 19.90 -15.13
C VAL A 162 -4.86 20.30 -15.82
N THR A 163 -3.81 19.48 -15.66
CA THR A 163 -2.50 19.76 -16.28
C THR A 163 -2.58 19.66 -17.81
N LEU A 164 -3.34 18.68 -18.33
CA LEU A 164 -3.56 18.55 -19.76
C LEU A 164 -4.30 19.78 -20.32
N ILE A 165 -5.39 20.22 -19.69
CA ILE A 165 -6.12 21.43 -20.12
C ILE A 165 -5.19 22.64 -20.11
N PHE A 166 -4.41 22.84 -19.03
CA PHE A 166 -3.43 23.94 -18.94
C PHE A 166 -2.43 23.94 -20.10
N VAL A 167 -1.89 22.76 -20.45
CA VAL A 167 -0.94 22.59 -21.56
C VAL A 167 -1.61 22.86 -22.91
N LEU A 168 -2.86 22.39 -23.10
CA LEU A 168 -3.61 22.57 -24.35
C LEU A 168 -4.04 24.02 -24.60
N GLU A 169 -4.26 24.81 -23.56
CA GLU A 169 -4.58 26.25 -23.66
C GLU A 169 -3.35 27.13 -23.89
N ARG A 170 -2.15 26.65 -23.51
CA ARG A 170 -0.88 27.39 -23.63
C ARG A 170 0.10 26.71 -24.57
N ARG A 171 -0.37 26.21 -25.72
CA ARG A 171 0.46 25.55 -26.73
C ARG A 171 1.60 26.42 -27.27
N ASP A 172 1.41 27.73 -27.30
CA ASP A 172 2.45 28.67 -27.75
C ASP A 172 3.54 28.91 -26.68
N SER A 173 3.31 28.46 -25.45
CA SER A 173 4.19 28.70 -24.28
C SER A 173 4.74 27.40 -23.68
N LEU A 174 4.79 26.29 -24.43
CA LEU A 174 5.24 24.99 -23.94
C LEU A 174 6.68 24.98 -23.44
N LEU A 175 7.55 25.83 -24.01
CA LEU A 175 8.96 25.95 -23.65
C LEU A 175 9.23 27.03 -22.59
N THR A 176 8.19 27.74 -22.14
CA THR A 176 8.32 28.60 -20.96
C THR A 176 8.53 27.75 -19.71
N THR A 177 9.09 28.33 -18.64
CA THR A 177 9.29 27.61 -17.37
C THR A 177 8.02 26.92 -16.87
N GLU A 178 6.87 27.59 -16.97
CA GLU A 178 5.56 27.05 -16.58
C GLU A 178 5.13 25.87 -17.45
N GLY A 179 5.31 26.01 -18.78
CA GLY A 179 5.02 24.96 -19.74
C GLY A 179 5.91 23.73 -19.52
N ILE A 180 7.20 23.92 -19.25
CA ILE A 180 8.13 22.84 -18.95
C ILE A 180 7.70 22.12 -17.66
N ILE A 181 7.39 22.86 -16.59
CA ILE A 181 6.92 22.27 -15.32
C ILE A 181 5.64 21.46 -15.54
N ALA A 182 4.65 22.02 -16.24
CA ALA A 182 3.39 21.32 -16.53
C ALA A 182 3.59 20.06 -17.36
N ASN A 183 4.46 20.10 -18.39
CA ASN A 183 4.78 18.93 -19.20
C ASN A 183 5.48 17.84 -18.39
N VAL A 184 6.43 18.21 -17.52
CA VAL A 184 7.09 17.26 -16.62
C VAL A 184 6.08 16.60 -15.69
N ILE A 185 5.18 17.37 -15.08
CA ILE A 185 4.11 16.83 -14.21
C ILE A 185 3.20 15.89 -15.00
N LEU A 186 2.76 16.30 -16.20
CA LEU A 186 1.89 15.50 -17.05
C LEU A 186 2.52 14.14 -17.40
N ILE A 187 3.81 14.15 -17.78
CA ILE A 187 4.56 12.93 -18.10
C ILE A 187 4.71 12.05 -16.86
N LEU A 188 5.12 12.61 -15.72
CA LEU A 188 5.30 11.86 -14.47
C LEU A 188 3.99 11.24 -13.98
N VAL A 189 2.90 12.01 -13.97
CA VAL A 189 1.57 11.52 -13.59
C VAL A 189 1.11 10.44 -14.56
N GLY A 190 1.28 10.65 -15.88
CA GLY A 190 0.92 9.66 -16.90
C GLY A 190 1.69 8.34 -16.77
N LEU A 191 3.00 8.39 -16.52
CA LEU A 191 3.83 7.20 -16.32
C LEU A 191 3.45 6.41 -15.07
N LEU A 192 3.17 7.12 -13.97
CA LEU A 192 2.78 6.48 -12.71
C LEU A 192 1.31 6.04 -12.68
N PHE A 193 0.47 6.54 -13.60
CA PHE A 193 -0.96 6.25 -13.61
C PHE A 193 -1.26 4.77 -13.86
N ILE A 194 -0.59 4.17 -14.84
CA ILE A 194 -0.79 2.78 -15.25
C ILE A 194 -0.60 1.80 -14.06
N PRO A 195 0.55 1.80 -13.35
CA PRO A 195 0.73 0.89 -12.22
C PRO A 195 -0.22 1.18 -11.06
N VAL A 196 -0.55 2.45 -10.78
CA VAL A 196 -1.44 2.82 -9.66
C VAL A 196 -2.88 2.37 -9.93
N VAL A 197 -3.39 2.58 -11.14
CA VAL A 197 -4.73 2.09 -11.53
C VAL A 197 -4.76 0.57 -11.56
N GLY A 198 -3.71 -0.08 -12.09
CA GLY A 198 -3.61 -1.54 -12.08
C GLY A 198 -3.66 -2.11 -10.66
N LEU A 199 -2.91 -1.53 -9.73
CA LEU A 199 -2.94 -1.92 -8.32
C LEU A 199 -4.31 -1.66 -7.68
N THR A 200 -4.93 -0.52 -7.97
CA THR A 200 -6.26 -0.18 -7.46
C THR A 200 -7.32 -1.16 -7.97
N GLY A 201 -7.31 -1.48 -9.26
CA GLY A 201 -8.19 -2.48 -9.87
C GLY A 201 -7.99 -3.88 -9.28
N PHE A 202 -6.74 -4.28 -9.06
CA PHE A 202 -6.43 -5.55 -8.39
C PHE A 202 -7.02 -5.62 -6.97
N HIS A 203 -6.88 -4.56 -6.17
CA HIS A 203 -7.47 -4.55 -4.83
C HIS A 203 -9.00 -4.47 -4.84
N ILE A 204 -9.63 -3.80 -5.82
CA ILE A 204 -11.08 -3.85 -6.02
C ILE A 204 -11.54 -5.29 -6.28
N TYR A 205 -10.82 -6.03 -7.14
CA TYR A 205 -11.09 -7.44 -7.38
C TYR A 205 -10.97 -8.28 -6.09
N LEU A 206 -9.91 -8.09 -5.31
CA LEU A 206 -9.71 -8.82 -4.06
C LEU A 206 -10.83 -8.57 -3.05
N VAL A 207 -11.20 -7.30 -2.85
CA VAL A 207 -12.30 -6.92 -1.95
C VAL A 207 -13.62 -7.52 -2.42
N SER A 208 -13.89 -7.50 -3.73
CA SER A 208 -15.12 -8.06 -4.31
C SER A 208 -15.25 -9.57 -4.10
N ASN A 209 -14.13 -10.28 -3.96
CA ASN A 209 -14.09 -11.73 -3.71
C ASN A 209 -13.84 -12.08 -2.23
N GLY A 210 -13.71 -11.08 -1.34
CA GLY A 210 -13.40 -11.30 0.07
C GLY A 210 -12.00 -11.89 0.34
N LEU A 211 -11.08 -11.80 -0.62
CA LEU A 211 -9.74 -12.37 -0.57
C LEU A 211 -8.70 -11.36 -0.08
N THR A 212 -7.65 -11.84 0.58
CA THR A 212 -6.41 -11.06 0.71
C THR A 212 -5.46 -11.36 -0.46
N THR A 213 -4.49 -10.48 -0.72
CA THR A 213 -3.41 -10.72 -1.68
C THR A 213 -2.67 -12.02 -1.35
N ASN A 214 -2.36 -12.23 -0.06
CA ASN A 214 -1.70 -13.45 0.42
C ASN A 214 -2.52 -14.71 0.11
N GLU A 215 -3.84 -14.65 0.23
CA GLU A 215 -4.71 -15.78 -0.11
C GLU A 215 -4.73 -16.03 -1.60
N GLN A 216 -4.87 -14.99 -2.43
CA GLN A 216 -4.83 -15.13 -3.88
C GLN A 216 -3.54 -15.82 -4.33
N VAL A 217 -2.38 -15.34 -3.90
CA VAL A 217 -1.09 -15.94 -4.29
C VAL A 217 -0.84 -17.32 -3.68
N SER A 218 -1.49 -17.64 -2.56
CA SER A 218 -1.40 -18.98 -1.95
C SER A 218 -2.34 -19.98 -2.61
N VAL A 219 -3.46 -19.52 -3.17
CA VAL A 219 -4.49 -20.34 -3.81
C VAL A 219 -4.15 -20.62 -5.28
N THR A 220 -3.58 -19.67 -6.02
CA THR A 220 -3.23 -19.87 -7.44
C THR A 220 -2.36 -21.11 -7.69
N PRO A 221 -1.31 -21.39 -6.89
CA PRO A 221 -0.52 -22.61 -7.04
C PRO A 221 -1.33 -23.88 -6.68
N LEU A 222 -2.21 -23.81 -5.68
CA LEU A 222 -3.03 -24.96 -5.25
C LEU A 222 -4.04 -25.37 -6.33
N CYS A 223 -4.69 -24.39 -6.96
CA CYS A 223 -5.59 -24.63 -8.09
C CYS A 223 -4.84 -25.23 -9.28
N ASN A 224 -3.66 -24.69 -9.64
CA ASN A 224 -2.83 -25.27 -10.70
C ASN A 224 -2.39 -26.70 -10.39
N THR A 225 -2.05 -27.03 -9.13
CA THR A 225 -1.74 -28.41 -8.75
C THR A 225 -2.96 -29.34 -8.69
N GLN A 226 -4.14 -28.85 -8.34
CA GLN A 226 -5.36 -29.66 -8.38
C GLN A 226 -5.84 -29.89 -9.82
N ILE A 227 -5.69 -28.90 -10.71
CA ILE A 227 -5.96 -29.03 -12.15
C ILE A 227 -4.96 -30.01 -12.79
N CYS A 228 -3.66 -29.91 -12.48
CA CYS A 228 -2.65 -30.88 -12.95
C CYS A 228 -2.82 -32.30 -12.36
N ASN A 229 -3.50 -32.46 -11.22
CA ASN A 229 -3.83 -33.77 -10.65
C ASN A 229 -5.21 -34.29 -11.11
N SER A 230 -5.88 -33.57 -12.02
CA SER A 230 -7.17 -33.96 -12.61
C SER A 230 -7.12 -34.18 -14.12
N SER A 231 -5.91 -34.27 -14.69
CA SER A 231 -5.63 -34.55 -16.10
C SER A 231 -4.78 -35.79 -16.26
#